data_AF-A0A073K6I0-F1
#
_entry.id   AF-A0A073K6I0-F1
#
_cell.length_a   1.000
_cell.length_b   1.000
_cell.length_c   1.000
_cell.angle_alpha   90.00
_cell.angle_beta   90.00
_cell.angle_gamma   90.00
#
_symmetry.space_group_name_H-M   'P 1'
#
loop_
_entity.id
_entity.type
_entity.pdbx_description
1 polymer ?
#
loop_
_entity_poly.entity_id
_entity_poly.type
_entity_poly.pdbx_seq_one_letter_code
_entity_poly.pdbx_strand_id
1 'polypeptide(L)'
;MEIRIREVDPIAVKKIDEIAKRKGISRQKFLKNQIEMLAFFQQQNKREMELENLIEKNIYVMKECYNEMHKMNEFIQMMMQGDENE
;
A
#
# COMPACT_ATOMS: atom_id res chain seq x y z
N MET A 1 26.37 -14.75 -5.99
CA MET A 1 26.60 -15.33 -4.64
C MET A 1 25.83 -16.62 -4.53
N GLU A 2 26.40 -17.62 -3.87
CA GLU A 2 25.73 -18.89 -3.57
C GLU A 2 25.37 -18.95 -2.09
N ILE A 3 24.19 -19.49 -1.78
CA ILE A 3 23.69 -19.67 -0.41
C ILE A 3 23.34 -21.16 -0.24
N ARG A 4 23.79 -21.76 0.86
CA ARG A 4 23.44 -23.13 1.25
C ARG A 4 22.73 -23.09 2.60
N ILE A 5 21.51 -23.60 2.66
CA ILE A 5 20.71 -23.69 3.88
C ILE A 5 20.86 -25.12 4.42
N ARG A 6 21.32 -25.26 5.66
CA ARG A 6 21.52 -26.55 6.34
C ARG A 6 20.46 -26.75 7.41
N GLU A 7 20.29 -28.01 7.85
CA GLU A 7 19.44 -28.36 8.99
C GLU A 7 17.96 -27.94 8.83
N VAL A 8 17.48 -27.88 7.58
CA VAL A 8 16.07 -27.62 7.30
C VAL A 8 15.26 -28.90 7.57
N ASP A 9 14.15 -28.76 8.28
CA ASP A 9 13.19 -29.84 8.49
C ASP A 9 12.82 -30.52 7.15
N PRO A 10 12.98 -31.85 7.01
CA PRO A 10 12.63 -32.57 5.79
C PRO A 10 11.18 -32.37 5.33
N ILE A 11 10.24 -32.20 6.26
CA ILE A 11 8.83 -31.93 5.96
C ILE A 11 8.69 -30.55 5.32
N ALA A 12 9.44 -29.55 5.80
CA ALA A 12 9.46 -28.22 5.21
C ALA A 12 10.04 -28.24 3.78
N VAL A 13 11.14 -28.97 3.57
CA VAL A 13 11.73 -29.15 2.22
C VAL A 13 10.72 -29.75 1.26
N LYS A 14 10.00 -30.80 1.69
CA LYS A 14 8.98 -31.46 0.86
C LYS A 14 7.85 -30.50 0.48
N LYS A 15 7.35 -29.71 1.43
CA LYS A 15 6.32 -28.68 1.14
C LYS A 15 6.82 -27.64 0.13
N ILE A 16 8.08 -27.21 0.26
CA ILE A 16 8.69 -26.27 -0.70
C ILE A 16 8.75 -26.87 -2.10
N ASP A 17 9.17 -28.12 -2.22
CA ASP A 17 9.23 -28.84 -3.50
C ASP A 17 7.83 -28.96 -4.13
N GLU A 18 6.82 -29.29 -3.34
CA GLU A 18 5.42 -29.35 -3.81
C GLU A 18 4.93 -28.00 -4.31
N ILE A 19 5.21 -26.91 -3.58
CA ILE A 19 4.83 -25.55 -3.99
C ILE A 19 5.53 -25.15 -5.29
N ALA A 20 6.83 -25.40 -5.39
CA ALA A 20 7.61 -25.09 -6.59
C ALA A 20 7.07 -25.87 -7.80
N LYS A 21 6.77 -27.17 -7.61
CA LYS A 21 6.18 -28.02 -8.65
C LYS A 21 4.80 -27.53 -9.09
N ARG A 22 3.92 -27.15 -8.17
CA ARG A 22 2.60 -26.55 -8.50
C ARG A 22 2.74 -25.26 -9.31
N LYS A 23 3.79 -24.48 -9.07
CA LYS A 23 4.11 -23.25 -9.80
C LYS A 23 4.88 -23.50 -11.12
N GLY A 24 5.22 -24.73 -11.45
CA GLY A 24 5.99 -25.07 -12.65
C GLY A 24 7.43 -24.53 -12.65
N ILE A 25 8.01 -24.27 -11.47
CA ILE A 25 9.37 -23.73 -11.32
C ILE A 25 10.25 -24.66 -10.49
N SER A 26 11.57 -24.51 -10.62
CA SER A 26 12.50 -25.26 -9.77
C SER A 26 12.45 -24.78 -8.32
N ARG A 27 12.73 -25.69 -7.37
CA ARG A 27 12.94 -25.34 -5.96
C ARG A 27 13.96 -24.20 -5.79
N GLN A 28 15.04 -24.23 -6.56
CA GLN A 28 16.07 -23.19 -6.50
C GLN A 28 15.52 -21.82 -6.89
N LYS A 29 14.75 -21.75 -7.98
CA LYS A 29 14.12 -20.49 -8.42
C LYS A 29 13.10 -20.00 -7.42
N PHE A 30 12.31 -20.91 -6.83
CA PHE A 30 11.38 -20.58 -5.76
C PHE A 30 12.11 -19.98 -4.55
N LEU A 31 13.13 -20.67 -4.03
CA LEU A 31 13.90 -20.21 -2.86
C LEU A 31 14.61 -18.87 -3.12
N LYS A 32 15.19 -18.70 -4.32
CA LYS A 32 15.77 -17.41 -4.74
C LYS A 32 14.74 -16.28 -4.64
N ASN A 33 13.56 -16.47 -5.23
CA ASN A 33 12.50 -15.46 -5.20
C ASN A 33 12.06 -15.14 -3.78
N GLN A 34 11.95 -16.14 -2.90
CA GLN A 34 11.59 -15.91 -1.50
C GLN A 34 12.66 -15.12 -0.74
N ILE A 35 13.94 -15.38 -0.97
CA ILE A 35 15.05 -14.66 -0.34
C ILE A 35 15.12 -13.22 -0.85
N GLU A 36 14.99 -13.01 -2.17
CA GLU A 36 14.95 -11.67 -2.76
C GLU A 36 13.74 -10.90 -2.23
N MET A 37 12.56 -11.54 -2.19
CA MET A 37 11.36 -10.95 -1.61
C MET A 37 11.63 -10.51 -0.16
N LEU A 38 12.18 -11.37 0.70
CA LEU A 38 12.52 -11.03 2.09
C LEU A 38 13.46 -9.82 2.19
N ALA A 39 14.47 -9.74 1.31
CA ALA A 39 15.41 -8.62 1.29
C ALA A 39 14.75 -7.29 0.90
N PHE A 40 13.79 -7.32 -0.04
CA PHE A 40 13.11 -6.12 -0.53
C PHE A 40 11.79 -5.81 0.21
N PHE A 41 11.25 -6.75 0.99
CA PHE A 41 9.92 -6.64 1.60
C PHE A 41 9.82 -5.48 2.59
N GLN A 42 10.85 -5.29 3.43
CA GLN A 42 10.87 -4.17 4.39
C GLN A 42 10.82 -2.81 3.68
N GLN A 43 11.50 -2.70 2.54
CA GLN A 43 11.54 -1.45 1.77
C GLN A 43 10.23 -1.21 1.01
N GLN A 44 9.56 -2.27 0.54
CA GLN A 44 8.24 -2.17 -0.09
C GLN A 44 7.16 -1.79 0.92
N ASN A 45 7.06 -2.48 2.06
CA ASN A 45 6.05 -2.15 3.08
C ASN A 45 6.19 -0.73 3.62
N LYS A 46 7.43 -0.25 3.83
CA LYS A 46 7.64 1.12 4.29
C LYS A 46 7.15 2.14 3.26
N ARG A 47 7.47 1.91 1.98
CA ARG A 47 7.03 2.78 0.88
C ARG A 47 5.51 2.74 0.72
N GLU A 48 4.90 1.57 0.82
CA GLU A 48 3.45 1.38 0.72
C GLU A 48 2.73 2.10 1.87
N MET A 49 3.20 1.93 3.10
CA MET A 49 2.68 2.63 4.28
C MET A 49 2.83 4.16 4.17
N GLU A 50 3.96 4.65 3.65
CA GLU A 50 4.16 6.09 3.39
C GLU A 50 3.19 6.63 2.33
N LEU A 51 2.92 5.85 1.28
CA LEU A 51 1.94 6.21 0.25
C LEU A 51 0.51 6.21 0.76
N GLU A 52 0.11 5.20 1.55
CA GLU A 52 -1.21 5.16 2.20
C GLU A 52 -1.42 6.38 3.10
N ASN A 53 -0.44 6.73 3.92
CA ASN A 53 -0.49 7.90 4.79
C ASN A 53 -0.60 9.22 3.99
N LEU A 54 0.08 9.31 2.84
CA LEU A 54 -0.01 10.47 1.97
C LEU A 54 -1.42 10.60 1.34
N ILE A 55 -2.02 9.48 0.93
CA ILE A 55 -3.40 9.45 0.42
C ILE A 55 -4.38 9.91 1.50
N GLU A 56 -4.26 9.38 2.72
CA GLU A 56 -5.13 9.74 3.83
C GLU A 56 -5.05 11.24 4.16
N LYS A 57 -3.83 11.79 4.22
CA LYS A 57 -3.62 13.24 4.43
C LYS A 57 -4.21 14.09 3.30
N ASN A 58 -4.07 13.67 2.05
CA ASN A 58 -4.67 14.37 0.92
C ASN A 58 -6.19 14.36 0.97
N ILE A 59 -6.80 13.22 1.30
CA ILE A 59 -8.26 13.11 1.47
C ILE A 59 -8.72 14.06 2.59
N TYR A 60 -8.00 14.09 3.72
CA TYR A 60 -8.30 14.99 4.82
C TYR A 60 -8.27 16.46 4.37
N VAL A 61 -7.18 16.90 3.73
CA VAL A 61 -7.04 18.28 3.25
C VAL A 61 -8.12 18.62 2.22
N MET A 62 -8.43 17.71 1.29
CA MET A 62 -9.50 17.93 0.30
C MET A 62 -10.87 18.10 0.97
N LYS A 63 -11.16 17.31 2.00
CA LYS A 63 -12.40 17.42 2.78
C LYS A 63 -12.49 18.76 3.50
N GLU A 64 -11.40 19.20 4.11
CA GLU A 64 -11.35 20.51 4.78
C GLU A 64 -11.52 21.65 3.76
N CYS A 65 -10.83 21.60 2.61
CA CYS A 65 -11.02 22.58 1.55
C CYS A 65 -12.46 22.61 1.03
N TYR A 66 -13.09 21.44 0.85
CA TYR A 66 -14.50 21.36 0.46
C TYR A 66 -15.41 22.03 1.49
N ASN A 67 -15.21 21.76 2.77
CA ASN A 67 -15.99 22.36 3.85
C ASN A 67 -15.85 23.89 3.87
N GLU A 68 -14.63 24.41 3.74
CA GLU A 68 -14.40 25.86 3.70
C GLU A 68 -14.98 26.52 2.44
N MET A 69 -14.87 25.87 1.28
CA MET A 69 -15.53 26.33 0.05
C MET A 69 -17.05 26.33 0.16
N HIS A 70 -17.62 25.33 0.84
CA HIS A 70 -19.06 25.26 1.08
C HIS A 70 -19.54 26.42 1.94
N LYS A 71 -18.85 26.69 3.07
CA LYS A 71 -19.14 27.85 3.93
C LYS A 71 -19.02 29.17 3.18
N MET A 72 -18.00 29.32 2.33
CA MET A 72 -17.83 30.51 1.50
C MET A 72 -19.00 30.69 0.52
N ASN A 73 -19.47 29.60 -0.08
CA ASN A 73 -20.61 29.64 -0.99
C ASN A 73 -21.93 29.98 -0.26
N GLU A 74 -22.15 29.41 0.93
CA GLU A 74 -23.30 29.78 1.80
C GLU A 74 -23.26 31.27 2.16
N PHE A 75 -22.09 31.79 2.53
CA PHE A 75 -21.92 33.21 2.85
C PHE A 75 -22.25 34.11 1.64
N ILE A 76 -21.77 33.77 0.44
CA ILE A 76 -22.08 34.51 -0.78
C ILE A 76 -23.59 34.49 -1.07
N GLN A 77 -24.25 33.35 -0.91
CA GLN A 77 -25.71 33.26 -1.08
C GLN A 77 -26.48 34.14 -0.09
N MET A 78 -26.06 34.19 1.18
CA MET A 78 -26.67 35.07 2.18
C MET A 78 -26.51 36.54 1.80
N MET A 79 -25.34 36.95 1.29
CA MET A 79 -25.10 38.33 0.86
C MET A 79 -25.95 38.70 -0.37
N MET A 80 -26.08 37.80 -1.35
CA MET A 80 -26.91 38.06 -2.55
C MET A 80 -28.41 38.13 -2.26
N GLN A 81 -28.91 37.40 -1.25
CA GLN A 81 -30.31 37.48 -0.83
C GLN A 81 -30.63 38.77 -0.04
N GLY A 82 -29.62 39.47 0.46
CA GLY A 82 -29.79 40.75 1.16
C GLY A 82 -30.09 41.94 0.25
N ASP A 83 -29.81 41.85 -1.06
CA ASP A 83 -29.97 42.94 -2.02
C ASP A 83 -31.33 42.95 -2.75
N GLU A 84 -32.20 41.94 -2.56
CA GLU A 84 -33.52 41.87 -3.24
C GLU A 84 -34.70 42.44 -2.41
N ASN A 85 -34.47 42.90 -1.17
CA ASN A 85 -35.52 43.35 -0.24
C ASN A 85 -35.46 44.84 0.17
N GLU A 86 -34.78 45.70 -0.60
CA GLU A 86 -34.84 47.17 -0.44
C GLU A 86 -35.60 47.87 -1.58
#